data_AF-A0A964P498-F1
#
_entry.id   AF-A0A964P498-F1
#
_cell.length_a   1.000
_cell.length_b   1.000
_cell.length_c   1.000
_cell.angle_alpha   90.00
_cell.angle_beta   90.00
_cell.angle_gamma   90.00
#
_symmetry.space_group_name_H-M   'P 1'
#
loop_
_entity.id
_entity.type
_entity.pdbx_description
1 polymer ?
#
loop_
_entity_poly.entity_id
_entity_poly.type
_entity_poly.pdbx_seq_one_letter_code
_entity_poly.pdbx_strand_id
1 'polypeptide(L)' 'PIQDHLRPRFGTEVDVVCFGDTHDEYIGWYQGVLFLNPGSPSRPGMRHAPGDVGTFATFDVHQGVVAAELHKLRRGQHLG' A
#
# COMPACT_ATOMS: atom_id res chain seq x y z
N PRO A 1 11.62 5.51 -18.89
CA PRO A 1 11.72 5.60 -17.41
C PRO A 1 10.34 5.57 -16.76
N ILE A 2 10.20 5.20 -15.49
CA ILE A 2 8.88 5.11 -14.85
C ILE A 2 8.09 6.43 -14.96
N GLN A 3 8.76 7.58 -14.87
CA GLN A 3 8.15 8.90 -15.02
C GLN A 3 7.56 9.16 -16.42
N ASP A 4 8.02 8.50 -17.48
CA ASP A 4 7.41 8.63 -18.82
C ASP A 4 5.99 8.04 -18.87
N HIS A 5 5.70 7.09 -18.00
CA HIS A 5 4.38 6.48 -17.87
C HIS A 5 3.51 7.19 -16.81
N LEU A 6 4.11 7.70 -15.74
CA LEU A 6 3.37 8.36 -14.65
C LEU A 6 2.95 9.79 -15.02
N ARG A 7 3.81 10.57 -15.68
CA ARG A 7 3.51 11.98 -16.01
C ARG A 7 2.23 12.16 -16.84
N PRO A 8 1.96 11.38 -17.91
CA PRO A 8 0.70 11.50 -18.63
C PRO A 8 -0.54 11.15 -17.77
N ARG A 9 -0.39 10.29 -16.76
CA ARG A 9 -1.49 9.85 -15.88
C ARG A 9 -1.79 10.82 -14.75
N PHE A 10 -0.75 11.44 -14.19
CA PHE A 10 -0.84 12.29 -13.00
C PHE A 10 -0.64 13.78 -13.30
N GLY A 11 -0.25 14.15 -14.52
CA GLY A 11 -0.03 15.53 -14.95
C GLY A 11 1.31 16.13 -14.49
N THR A 12 2.08 15.40 -13.68
CA THR A 12 3.37 15.81 -13.12
C THR A 12 4.21 14.58 -12.78
N GLU A 13 5.50 14.79 -12.51
CA GLU A 13 6.33 13.80 -11.82
C GLU A 13 5.80 13.57 -10.40
N VAL A 14 5.88 12.32 -9.95
CA VAL A 14 5.43 11.91 -8.62
C VAL A 14 6.50 11.07 -7.94
N ASP A 15 6.65 11.24 -6.64
CA ASP A 15 7.59 10.48 -5.82
C ASP A 15 6.96 9.21 -5.24
N VAL A 16 5.63 9.20 -5.10
CA VAL A 16 4.85 8.11 -4.51
C VAL A 16 3.57 7.85 -5.31
N VAL A 17 3.28 6.58 -5.57
CA VAL A 17 2.04 6.10 -6.19
C VAL A 17 1.31 5.19 -5.22
N CYS A 18 0.18 5.66 -4.72
CA CYS A 18 -0.77 4.85 -3.96
C CYS A 18 -1.82 4.23 -4.91
N PHE A 19 -2.01 2.93 -4.85
CA PHE A 19 -2.92 2.18 -5.73
C PHE A 19 -3.65 1.06 -4.98
N GLY A 20 -4.60 0.39 -5.65
CA GLY A 20 -5.47 -0.61 -5.04
C GLY A 20 -6.00 -1.61 -6.07
N ASP A 21 -7.29 -1.96 -5.95
CA ASP A 21 -8.04 -2.92 -6.80
C ASP A 21 -7.70 -4.40 -6.60
N THR A 22 -6.42 -4.76 -6.44
CA THR A 22 -6.01 -6.16 -6.30
C THR A 22 -6.39 -6.79 -4.96
N HIS A 23 -6.70 -5.98 -3.95
CA HIS A 23 -6.86 -6.38 -2.54
C HIS A 23 -5.61 -7.01 -1.88
N ASP A 24 -4.50 -7.16 -2.61
CA ASP A 24 -3.20 -7.62 -2.09
C ASP A 24 -2.31 -6.41 -1.74
N GLU A 25 -1.62 -6.46 -0.60
CA GLU A 25 -0.64 -5.45 -0.20
C GLU A 25 0.60 -5.38 -1.11
N TYR A 26 1.20 -4.19 -1.20
CA TYR A 26 2.50 -4.00 -1.81
C TYR A 26 3.18 -2.74 -1.25
N ILE A 27 4.46 -2.85 -0.91
CA ILE A 27 5.35 -1.70 -0.69
C ILE A 27 6.64 -1.99 -1.46
N GLY A 28 7.02 -1.11 -2.38
CA GLY A 28 8.23 -1.31 -3.16
C GLY A 28 8.70 -0.06 -3.89
N TRP A 29 10.02 0.04 -4.06
CA TRP A 29 10.64 1.10 -4.85
C TRP A 29 10.87 0.62 -6.28
N TYR A 30 10.52 1.47 -7.24
CA TYR A 30 10.86 1.24 -8.64
C TYR A 30 11.32 2.53 -9.30
N GLN A 31 12.58 2.54 -9.78
CA GLN A 31 13.21 3.69 -10.43
C GLN A 31 13.03 5.02 -9.67
N GLY A 32 13.19 4.98 -8.33
CA GLY A 32 13.10 6.17 -7.47
C GLY A 32 11.70 6.60 -7.06
N VAL A 33 10.66 5.87 -7.48
CA VAL A 33 9.26 6.11 -7.06
C VAL A 33 8.83 5.01 -6.08
N LEU A 34 8.19 5.41 -4.98
CA LEU A 34 7.60 4.47 -4.03
C LEU A 34 6.20 4.06 -4.51
N PHE A 35 5.96 2.77 -4.60
CA PHE A 35 4.66 2.18 -4.93
C PHE A 35 4.07 1.55 -3.68
N LEU A 36 2.84 1.95 -3.33
CA LEU A 36 2.13 1.48 -2.15
C LEU A 36 0.72 1.01 -2.53
N ASN A 37 0.41 -0.24 -2.20
CA ASN A 37 -0.95 -0.76 -2.15
C ASN A 37 -1.21 -1.23 -0.72
N PRO A 38 -2.19 -0.64 0.00
CA PRO A 38 -2.45 -1.02 1.38
C PRO A 38 -3.11 -2.40 1.51
N GLY A 39 -3.49 -3.02 0.39
CA GLY A 39 -4.36 -4.19 0.35
C GLY A 39 -5.79 -3.79 0.73
N SER A 40 -6.49 -4.65 1.46
CA SER A 40 -7.86 -4.39 1.88
C SER A 40 -8.08 -4.72 3.35
N PRO A 41 -8.68 -3.81 4.14
CA PRO A 41 -8.91 -4.05 5.56
C PRO A 41 -10.10 -4.97 5.84
N SER A 42 -10.96 -5.20 4.84
CA SER A 42 -12.22 -5.94 5.00
C SER A 42 -12.41 -7.08 4.00
N ARG A 43 -11.62 -7.10 2.91
CA ARG A 43 -11.69 -8.12 1.87
C ARG A 43 -10.29 -8.45 1.37
N PRO A 44 -9.48 -9.23 2.11
CA PRO A 44 -8.13 -9.59 1.68
C PRO A 44 -8.11 -10.23 0.30
N GLY A 45 -7.02 -10.00 -0.46
CA GLY A 45 -6.81 -10.58 -1.78
C GLY A 45 -6.66 -12.10 -1.77
N MET A 46 -6.59 -12.71 -2.95
CA MET A 46 -6.58 -14.18 -3.09
C MET A 46 -5.30 -14.83 -2.55
N ARG A 47 -4.23 -14.07 -2.31
CA ARG A 47 -2.95 -14.58 -1.79
C ARG A 47 -2.95 -14.76 -0.27
N HIS A 48 -3.97 -14.28 0.42
CA HIS A 48 -4.08 -14.40 1.88
C HIS A 48 -4.50 -15.79 2.31
N ALA A 49 -4.09 -16.17 3.53
CA ALA A 49 -4.48 -17.45 4.12
C ALA A 49 -5.95 -17.43 4.59
N PRO A 50 -6.65 -18.58 4.58
CA PRO A 50 -7.98 -18.67 5.18
C PRO A 50 -7.98 -18.15 6.63
N GLY A 51 -8.88 -17.21 6.92
CA GLY A 51 -9.03 -16.60 8.25
C GLY A 51 -8.30 -15.26 8.43
N ASP A 52 -7.45 -14.85 7.49
CA ASP A 52 -6.88 -13.50 7.47
C ASP A 52 -7.99 -12.43 7.39
N VAL A 53 -7.79 -11.33 8.11
CA VAL A 53 -8.80 -10.25 8.22
C VAL A 53 -8.58 -9.16 7.18
N GLY A 54 -7.32 -8.93 6.80
CA GLY A 54 -6.95 -7.89 5.86
C GLY A 54 -5.71 -7.12 6.32
N THR A 55 -5.43 -6.05 5.58
CA THR A 55 -4.29 -5.17 5.82
C THR A 55 -4.71 -3.70 5.68
N PHE A 56 -3.91 -2.83 6.27
CA PHE A 56 -3.87 -1.41 5.95
C PHE A 56 -2.41 -0.95 5.98
N ALA A 57 -2.13 0.23 5.42
CA ALA A 57 -0.81 0.83 5.51
C ALA A 57 -0.87 2.19 6.20
N THR A 58 0.15 2.51 6.98
CA THR A 58 0.44 3.88 7.40
C THR A 58 1.49 4.47 6.47
N PHE A 59 1.35 5.76 6.18
CA PHE A 59 2.25 6.48 5.30
C PHE A 59 2.55 7.84 5.92
N ASP A 60 3.78 8.01 6.38
CA ASP A 60 4.25 9.22 7.05
C ASP A 60 5.20 9.98 6.13
N VAL A 61 4.92 11.27 5.96
CA VAL A 61 5.77 12.21 5.23
C VAL A 61 6.27 13.26 6.19
N HIS A 62 7.57 13.28 6.42
CA HIS A 62 8.19 14.23 7.36
C HIS A 62 9.51 14.75 6.79
N GLN A 63 9.61 16.07 6.60
CA GLN A 63 10.81 16.76 6.12
C GLN A 63 11.43 16.14 4.85
N GLY A 64 10.59 15.78 3.87
CA GLY A 64 11.04 15.18 2.62
C GLY A 64 11.44 13.70 2.72
N VAL A 65 11.28 13.09 3.88
CA VAL A 65 11.43 11.63 4.07
C VAL A 65 10.05 11.00 4.07
N VAL A 66 9.94 9.86 3.39
CA VAL A 66 8.73 9.04 3.35
C VAL A 66 8.98 7.73 4.10
N ALA A 67 8.05 7.37 4.99
CA ALA A 67 8.01 6.08 5.67
C ALA A 67 6.67 5.41 5.40
N ALA A 68 6.69 4.12 5.07
CA ALA A 68 5.49 3.33 4.85
C ALA A 68 5.58 2.05 5.65
N GLU A 69 4.52 1.72 6.39
CA GLU A 69 4.42 0.48 7.14
C GLU A 69 3.13 -0.24 6.78
N LEU A 70 3.23 -1.56 6.60
CA LEU A 70 2.08 -2.42 6.38
C LEU A 70 1.67 -3.09 7.68
N HIS A 71 0.39 -3.00 8.01
CA HIS A 71 -0.19 -3.57 9.21
C HIS A 71 -1.17 -4.69 8.84
N LYS A 72 -0.89 -5.90 9.33
CA LYS A 72 -1.80 -7.05 9.20
C LYS A 72 -2.83 -7.03 10.32
N LEU A 73 -4.11 -6.98 9.96
CA LEU A 73 -5.20 -7.04 10.92
C LEU A 73 -5.34 -8.44 11.50
N ARG A 74 -5.64 -8.49 12.79
CA ARG A 74 -5.92 -9.71 13.54
C ARG A 74 -7.30 -9.58 14.17
N ARG A 75 -8.02 -10.70 14.27
CA ARG A 75 -9.27 -10.71 15.04
C ARG A 75 -8.94 -10.35 16.48
N GLY A 76 -9.65 -9.38 17.04
CA GLY A 76 -9.54 -9.07 18.46
C GLY A 76 -9.91 -10.30 19.29
N GLN A 77 -9.18 -10.54 20.37
CA GLN A 77 -9.67 -11.46 21.39
C GLN A 77 -10.81 -10.74 22.11
N HIS A 78 -12.00 -11.33 22.08
CA HIS A 78 -13.07 -10.89 22.97
C HIS A 78 -12.60 -11.23 24.38
N LEU A 79 -12.17 -10.23 25.14
CA LEU A 79 -12.04 -10.37 26.58
C LEU A 79 -13.48 -10.54 27.07
N GLY A 80 -13.81 -11.75 27.53
CA GLY A 80 -15.14 -12.09 28.04
C GLY A 80 -15.50 -11.31 29.29
#